data_AF-A0A7R8WS95-F1
#
_entry.id   AF-A0A7R8WS95-F1
#
_cell.length_a   1.000
_cell.length_b   1.000
_cell.length_c   1.000
_cell.angle_alpha   90.00
_cell.angle_beta   90.00
_cell.angle_gamma   90.00
#
_symmetry.space_group_name_H-M   'P 1'
#
loop_
_entity.id
_entity.type
_entity.pdbx_description
1 polymer ?
#
loop_
_entity_poly.entity_id
_entity_poly.type
_entity_poly.pdbx_seq_one_letter_code
_entity_poly.pdbx_strand_id
1 'polypeptide(L)'
;MIVPYDAQLMQLAKDIAADLDIVLHEGVYASVVGPQLETRAEYKYLSIIGADAVGMSTVPEVIVANHERMKVLAFSVLTDECDPKRLKPLNIDEIIEAANQAQPKLTEIIMKILGGHLGQRMQNAFKEAFEEGYKKVIIIGSDNLDIDASHILEASKALDRNAFVLGPAADGGYYLLGMTIFEPSLFEDMAWGT
;
A
#
# COMPACT_ATOMS: atom_id res chain seq x y z
N MET A 1 12.41 -6.54 17.17
CA MET A 1 11.48 -7.70 17.17
C MET A 1 10.41 -7.69 18.27
N ILE A 2 10.46 -6.82 19.30
CA ILE A 2 9.35 -6.77 20.29
C ILE A 2 8.05 -6.26 19.64
N VAL A 3 8.16 -5.33 18.69
CA VAL A 3 7.04 -4.77 17.91
C VAL A 3 7.43 -4.81 16.44
N PRO A 4 7.36 -5.98 15.78
CA PRO A 4 7.89 -6.14 14.42
C PRO A 4 7.00 -5.55 13.33
N TYR A 5 5.73 -5.29 13.65
CA TYR A 5 4.75 -4.67 12.78
C TYR A 5 4.36 -3.30 13.36
N ASP A 6 4.32 -2.27 12.52
CA ASP A 6 4.10 -0.89 12.95
C ASP A 6 2.63 -0.67 13.35
N ALA A 7 2.41 -0.25 14.60
CA ALA A 7 1.06 -0.09 15.16
C ALA A 7 0.22 0.97 14.44
N GLN A 8 0.85 2.03 13.90
CA GLN A 8 0.13 3.07 13.17
C GLN A 8 -0.33 2.56 11.80
N LEU A 9 0.52 1.82 11.09
CA LEU A 9 0.16 1.19 9.83
C LEU A 9 -0.92 0.12 10.00
N MET A 10 -0.86 -0.68 11.07
CA MET A 10 -1.91 -1.66 11.37
C MET A 10 -3.24 -0.98 11.67
N GLN A 11 -3.25 0.12 12.44
CA GLN A 11 -4.48 0.86 12.71
C GLN A 11 -5.05 1.50 11.45
N LEU A 12 -4.20 2.13 10.63
CA LEU A 12 -4.60 2.71 9.34
C LEU A 12 -5.25 1.65 8.43
N ALA A 13 -4.67 0.45 8.35
CA ALA A 13 -5.23 -0.64 7.55
C ALA A 13 -6.61 -1.08 8.06
N LYS A 14 -6.83 -1.12 9.38
CA LYS A 14 -8.13 -1.46 9.98
C LYS A 14 -9.18 -0.39 9.71
N ASP A 15 -8.82 0.88 9.85
CA ASP A 15 -9.73 2.00 9.61
C ASP A 15 -10.18 2.00 8.15
N ILE A 16 -9.23 1.84 7.22
CA ILE A 16 -9.50 1.70 5.78
C ILE A 16 -10.38 0.49 5.48
N ALA A 17 -10.12 -0.66 6.09
CA ALA A 17 -10.92 -1.86 5.88
C ALA A 17 -12.36 -1.67 6.39
N ALA A 18 -12.53 -1.00 7.55
CA ALA A 18 -13.84 -0.67 8.09
C ALA A 18 -14.62 0.29 7.17
N ASP A 19 -13.97 1.31 6.62
CA ASP A 19 -14.58 2.25 5.66
C ASP A 19 -15.04 1.55 4.36
N LEU A 20 -14.37 0.46 3.99
CA LEU A 20 -14.68 -0.35 2.81
C LEU A 20 -15.65 -1.51 3.08
N ASP A 21 -16.15 -1.67 4.31
CA ASP A 21 -16.92 -2.84 4.74
C ASP A 21 -16.20 -4.18 4.47
N ILE A 22 -14.86 -4.16 4.58
CA ILE A 22 -14.00 -5.33 4.47
C ILE A 22 -13.63 -5.82 5.87
N VAL A 23 -13.98 -7.06 6.19
CA VAL A 23 -13.57 -7.68 7.44
C VAL A 23 -12.08 -8.02 7.40
N LEU A 24 -11.32 -7.40 8.29
CA LEU A 24 -9.91 -7.70 8.51
C LEU A 24 -9.74 -8.41 9.87
N HIS A 25 -9.00 -9.51 9.88
CA HIS A 25 -8.62 -10.20 11.10
C HIS A 25 -7.15 -9.91 11.43
N GLU A 26 -6.85 -9.77 12.72
CA GLU A 26 -5.48 -9.72 13.23
C GLU A 26 -5.15 -11.05 13.91
N GLY A 27 -3.94 -11.53 13.71
CA GLY A 27 -3.48 -12.78 14.30
C GLY A 27 -1.97 -12.97 14.21
N VAL A 28 -1.50 -14.06 14.79
CA VAL A 28 -0.10 -14.47 14.84
C VAL A 28 0.22 -15.35 13.65
N TYR A 29 1.19 -14.93 12.83
CA TYR A 29 1.69 -15.70 11.69
C TYR A 29 2.92 -16.53 12.10
N ALA A 30 2.85 -17.84 11.88
CA ALA A 30 3.99 -18.74 12.03
C ALA A 30 4.61 -19.05 10.66
N SER A 31 5.93 -18.90 10.54
CA SER A 31 6.66 -19.29 9.34
C SER A 31 7.27 -20.69 9.49
N VAL A 32 7.09 -21.50 8.46
CA VAL A 32 7.72 -22.82 8.27
C VAL A 32 8.54 -22.84 6.98
N VAL A 33 9.32 -23.89 6.75
CA VAL A 33 10.19 -23.95 5.56
C VAL A 33 9.44 -24.39 4.29
N GLY A 34 8.49 -25.33 4.40
CA GLY A 34 7.89 -25.98 3.23
C GLY A 34 8.89 -26.84 2.42
N PRO A 35 8.57 -27.22 1.17
CA PRO A 35 7.34 -26.92 0.41
C PRO A 35 6.17 -27.88 0.73
N GLN A 36 6.40 -28.93 1.51
CA GLN A 36 5.33 -29.78 1.99
C GLN A 36 4.42 -28.99 2.94
N LEU A 37 3.12 -29.22 2.86
CA LEU A 37 2.16 -28.74 3.85
C LEU A 37 2.34 -29.44 5.19
N GLU A 38 1.83 -28.81 6.23
CA GLU A 38 1.83 -29.35 7.57
C GLU A 38 0.90 -30.55 7.69
N THR A 39 1.33 -31.52 8.48
CA THR A 39 0.50 -32.62 8.95
C THR A 39 -0.51 -32.12 9.99
N ARG A 40 -1.55 -32.92 10.25
CA ARG A 40 -2.53 -32.65 11.31
C ARG A 40 -1.88 -32.42 12.69
N ALA A 41 -0.81 -33.14 13.00
CA ALA A 41 -0.10 -33.00 14.27
C ALA A 41 0.65 -31.66 14.33
N GLU A 42 1.24 -31.23 13.21
CA GLU A 42 1.92 -29.93 13.09
C GLU A 42 0.92 -28.77 13.17
N TYR A 43 -0.24 -28.83 12.49
CA TYR A 43 -1.29 -27.81 12.67
C TYR A 43 -1.78 -27.70 14.12
N LYS A 44 -1.97 -28.84 14.79
CA LYS A 44 -2.32 -28.84 16.22
C LYS A 44 -1.20 -28.22 17.07
N TYR A 45 0.06 -28.52 16.77
CA TYR A 45 1.21 -27.94 17.44
C TYR A 45 1.26 -26.42 17.25
N LEU A 46 1.10 -25.93 16.00
CA LEU A 46 1.08 -24.51 15.66
C LEU A 46 -0.05 -23.77 16.37
N SER A 47 -1.25 -24.35 16.42
CA SER A 47 -2.37 -23.80 17.18
C SER A 47 -2.08 -23.75 18.69
N ILE A 48 -1.44 -24.78 19.26
CA ILE A 48 -1.06 -24.79 20.69
C ILE A 48 -0.07 -23.67 21.03
N ILE A 49 0.86 -23.35 20.14
CA ILE A 49 1.82 -22.25 20.35
C ILE A 49 1.23 -20.87 20.03
N GLY A 50 -0.05 -20.82 19.64
CA GLY A 50 -0.79 -19.57 19.43
C GLY A 50 -0.67 -18.98 18.03
N ALA A 51 -0.35 -19.78 17.00
CA ALA A 51 -0.42 -19.32 15.62
C ALA A 51 -1.87 -19.32 15.11
N ASP A 52 -2.27 -18.23 14.47
CA ASP A 52 -3.57 -18.07 13.80
C ASP A 52 -3.47 -18.37 12.30
N ALA A 53 -2.28 -18.18 11.73
CA ALA A 53 -1.96 -18.49 10.33
C ALA A 53 -0.58 -19.13 10.22
N VAL A 54 -0.38 -19.96 9.19
CA VAL A 54 0.91 -20.54 8.85
C VAL A 54 1.23 -20.30 7.39
N GLY A 55 2.50 -20.10 7.07
CA GLY A 55 2.95 -20.15 5.70
C GLY A 55 4.47 -20.21 5.59
N MET A 56 4.95 -20.16 4.36
CA MET A 56 6.32 -20.54 4.02
C MET A 56 7.23 -19.34 3.70
N SER A 57 6.83 -18.12 4.07
CA SER A 57 7.51 -16.88 3.69
C SER A 57 7.38 -15.79 4.76
N THR A 58 7.66 -14.53 4.39
CA THR A 58 7.35 -13.28 5.12
C THR A 58 8.22 -13.03 6.34
N VAL A 59 8.39 -14.00 7.25
CA VAL A 59 9.15 -13.79 8.50
C VAL A 59 10.61 -13.40 8.26
N PRO A 60 11.37 -14.04 7.34
CA PRO A 60 12.74 -13.60 7.03
C PRO A 60 12.81 -12.14 6.57
N GLU A 61 11.90 -11.71 5.70
CA GLU A 61 11.81 -10.36 5.16
C GLU A 61 11.46 -9.34 6.26
N VAL A 62 10.51 -9.68 7.15
CA VAL A 62 10.13 -8.84 8.29
C VAL A 62 11.30 -8.65 9.25
N ILE A 63 12.10 -9.69 9.50
CA ILE A 63 13.30 -9.62 10.35
C ILE A 63 14.32 -8.65 9.75
N VAL A 64 14.60 -8.76 8.45
CA VAL A 64 15.54 -7.87 7.74
C VAL A 64 15.02 -6.43 7.73
N ALA A 65 13.74 -6.21 7.42
CA ALA A 65 13.14 -4.88 7.42
C ALA A 65 13.23 -4.22 8.81
N ASN A 66 13.01 -4.98 9.87
CA ASN A 66 13.18 -4.50 11.25
C ASN A 66 14.64 -4.18 11.59
N HIS A 67 15.59 -4.99 11.11
CA HIS A 67 17.02 -4.70 11.26
C HIS A 67 17.40 -3.37 10.60
N GLU A 68 16.83 -3.10 9.43
CA GLU A 68 16.98 -1.83 8.69
C GLU A 68 16.08 -0.68 9.21
N ARG A 69 15.39 -0.89 10.35
CA ARG A 69 14.51 0.11 10.99
C ARG A 69 13.37 0.60 10.08
N MET A 70 12.92 -0.23 9.15
CA MET A 70 11.76 0.04 8.32
C MET A 70 10.47 -0.21 9.10
N LYS A 71 9.45 0.61 8.84
CA LYS A 71 8.08 0.31 9.29
C LYS A 71 7.53 -0.84 8.45
N VAL A 72 6.88 -1.80 9.10
CA VAL A 72 6.39 -3.02 8.44
C VAL A 72 4.90 -3.18 8.68
N LEU A 73 4.17 -3.49 7.61
CA LEU A 73 2.81 -3.98 7.62
C LEU A 73 2.76 -5.24 6.76
N ALA A 74 2.11 -6.29 7.25
CA ALA A 74 2.00 -7.55 6.52
C ALA A 74 0.53 -7.98 6.47
N PHE A 75 0.13 -8.53 5.32
CA PHE A 75 -1.18 -9.13 5.11
C PHE A 75 -0.99 -10.60 4.75
N SER A 76 -1.90 -11.44 5.22
CA SER A 76 -1.99 -12.84 4.82
C SER A 76 -3.39 -13.09 4.27
N VAL A 77 -3.45 -13.61 3.05
CA VAL A 77 -4.69 -14.09 2.46
C VAL A 77 -4.86 -15.54 2.86
N LEU A 78 -5.88 -15.83 3.67
CA LEU A 78 -6.17 -17.21 4.08
C LEU A 78 -6.92 -17.91 2.96
N THR A 79 -6.26 -18.88 2.34
CA THR A 79 -6.76 -19.61 1.16
C THR A 79 -7.43 -20.93 1.51
N ASP A 80 -7.23 -21.40 2.74
CA ASP A 80 -7.67 -22.70 3.21
C ASP A 80 -7.91 -22.69 4.73
N GLU A 81 -8.82 -23.54 5.19
CA GLU A 81 -9.14 -23.70 6.61
C GLU A 81 -8.33 -24.85 7.21
N CYS A 82 -7.33 -24.52 8.02
CA CYS A 82 -6.41 -25.48 8.62
C CYS A 82 -6.91 -26.10 9.93
N ASP A 83 -8.21 -26.42 10.06
CA ASP A 83 -8.75 -27.05 11.28
C ASP A 83 -8.20 -28.49 11.42
N PRO A 84 -7.38 -28.79 12.45
CA PRO A 84 -6.83 -30.13 12.64
C PRO A 84 -7.90 -31.23 12.76
N LYS A 85 -9.13 -30.88 13.18
CA LYS A 85 -10.24 -31.83 13.31
C LYS A 85 -10.99 -32.07 11.99
N ARG A 86 -10.89 -31.15 11.02
CA ARG A 86 -11.65 -31.16 9.77
C ARG A 86 -10.79 -31.08 8.50
N LEU A 87 -9.48 -31.32 8.65
CA LEU A 87 -8.53 -31.28 7.54
C LEU A 87 -8.96 -32.19 6.38
N LYS A 88 -9.14 -31.58 5.20
CA LYS A 88 -9.38 -32.26 3.93
C LYS A 88 -8.11 -32.23 3.07
N PRO A 89 -7.96 -33.14 2.09
CA PRO A 89 -6.93 -33.00 1.07
C PRO A 89 -7.03 -31.64 0.40
N LEU A 90 -5.89 -30.99 0.21
CA LEU A 90 -5.80 -29.68 -0.41
C LEU A 90 -6.16 -29.75 -1.89
N ASN A 91 -6.90 -28.75 -2.37
CA ASN A 91 -7.14 -28.52 -3.79
C ASN A 91 -6.49 -27.20 -4.20
N ILE A 92 -5.50 -27.28 -5.09
CA ILE A 92 -4.74 -26.11 -5.55
C ILE A 92 -5.65 -25.12 -6.26
N ASP A 93 -6.64 -25.61 -7.01
CA ASP A 93 -7.56 -24.75 -7.76
C ASP A 93 -8.43 -23.92 -6.80
N GLU A 94 -8.86 -24.51 -5.68
CA GLU A 94 -9.63 -23.81 -4.63
C GLU A 94 -8.78 -22.73 -3.93
N ILE A 95 -7.49 -22.99 -3.69
CA ILE A 95 -6.57 -21.99 -3.14
C ILE A 95 -6.42 -20.81 -4.08
N ILE A 96 -6.20 -21.08 -5.37
CA ILE A 96 -6.02 -20.03 -6.37
C ILE A 96 -7.32 -19.22 -6.50
N GLU A 97 -8.47 -19.88 -6.47
CA GLU A 97 -9.77 -19.21 -6.50
C GLU A 97 -9.96 -18.30 -5.28
N ALA A 98 -9.69 -18.80 -4.07
CA ALA A 98 -9.78 -18.01 -2.84
C ALA A 98 -8.82 -16.80 -2.86
N ALA A 99 -7.59 -16.99 -3.34
CA ALA A 99 -6.62 -15.92 -3.51
C ALA A 99 -7.13 -14.84 -4.49
N ASN A 100 -7.67 -15.25 -5.64
CA ASN A 100 -8.22 -14.34 -6.64
C ASN A 100 -9.45 -13.57 -6.13
N GLN A 101 -10.27 -14.17 -5.27
CA GLN A 101 -11.42 -13.48 -4.65
C GLN A 101 -10.98 -12.44 -3.61
N ALA A 102 -9.88 -12.69 -2.89
CA ALA A 102 -9.35 -11.77 -1.88
C ALA A 102 -8.48 -10.66 -2.48
N GLN A 103 -7.85 -10.91 -3.63
CA GLN A 103 -6.93 -9.97 -4.27
C GLN A 103 -7.53 -8.57 -4.50
N PRO A 104 -8.75 -8.39 -5.06
CA PRO A 104 -9.31 -7.05 -5.27
C PRO A 104 -9.45 -6.26 -3.98
N LYS A 105 -9.91 -6.92 -2.89
CA LYS A 105 -10.08 -6.31 -1.57
C LYS A 105 -8.74 -5.86 -0.98
N LEU A 106 -7.73 -6.72 -1.06
CA LEU A 106 -6.39 -6.40 -0.59
C LEU A 106 -5.77 -5.25 -1.39
N THR A 107 -5.91 -5.26 -2.71
CA THR A 107 -5.46 -4.17 -3.59
C THR A 107 -6.09 -2.85 -3.18
N GLU A 108 -7.40 -2.82 -2.94
CA GLU A 108 -8.10 -1.60 -2.54
C GLU A 108 -7.59 -1.03 -1.21
N ILE A 109 -7.36 -1.91 -0.22
CA ILE A 109 -6.75 -1.53 1.07
C ILE A 109 -5.35 -0.96 0.86
N ILE A 110 -4.47 -1.67 0.13
CA ILE A 110 -3.09 -1.24 -0.12
C ILE A 110 -3.07 0.10 -0.86
N MET A 111 -3.92 0.28 -1.88
CA MET A 111 -4.00 1.54 -2.61
C MET A 111 -4.38 2.69 -1.69
N LYS A 112 -5.39 2.52 -0.81
CA LYS A 112 -5.73 3.56 0.17
C LYS A 112 -4.62 3.83 1.19
N ILE A 113 -3.89 2.80 1.65
CA ILE A 113 -2.74 2.97 2.55
C ILE A 113 -1.65 3.81 1.90
N LEU A 114 -1.36 3.58 0.62
CA LEU A 114 -0.38 4.34 -0.16
C LEU A 114 -0.85 5.75 -0.53
N GLY A 115 -2.00 6.20 -0.01
CA GLY A 115 -2.56 7.51 -0.29
C GLY A 115 -3.45 7.53 -1.53
N GLY A 116 -4.15 6.43 -1.83
CA GLY A 116 -5.14 6.32 -2.89
C GLY A 116 -4.57 6.30 -4.31
N HIS A 117 -5.39 6.73 -5.27
CA HIS A 117 -4.99 6.94 -6.66
C HIS A 117 -3.97 8.08 -6.77
N LEU A 118 -3.31 8.21 -7.93
CA LEU A 118 -2.26 9.21 -8.17
C LEU A 118 -2.68 10.63 -7.72
N GLY A 119 -3.92 11.04 -7.99
CA GLY A 119 -4.46 12.33 -7.56
C GLY A 119 -4.40 12.56 -6.05
N GLN A 120 -4.81 11.57 -5.27
CA GLN A 120 -4.80 11.66 -3.81
C GLN A 120 -3.37 11.68 -3.26
N ARG A 121 -2.42 10.96 -3.88
CA ARG A 121 -1.00 11.03 -3.52
C ARG A 121 -0.41 12.41 -3.78
N MET A 122 -0.71 12.99 -4.94
CA MET A 122 -0.29 14.36 -5.28
C MET A 122 -0.92 15.38 -4.34
N GLN A 123 -2.21 15.26 -4.04
CA GLN A 123 -2.92 16.13 -3.10
C GLN A 123 -2.25 16.11 -1.72
N ASN A 124 -1.93 14.92 -1.21
CA ASN A 124 -1.26 14.76 0.09
C ASN A 124 0.12 15.42 0.08
N ALA A 125 0.91 15.24 -0.99
CA ALA A 125 2.22 15.88 -1.12
C ALA A 125 2.14 17.41 -1.16
N PHE A 126 1.15 17.97 -1.87
CA PHE A 126 0.91 19.43 -1.84
C PHE A 126 0.52 19.90 -0.44
N LYS A 127 -0.42 19.20 0.19
CA LYS A 127 -0.89 19.54 1.54
C LYS A 127 0.26 19.58 2.54
N GLU A 128 1.08 18.53 2.59
CA GLU A 128 2.24 18.43 3.48
C GLU A 128 3.24 19.57 3.23
N ALA A 129 3.58 19.84 1.98
CA ALA A 129 4.51 20.94 1.66
C ALA A 129 3.96 22.32 2.06
N PHE A 130 2.67 22.58 1.87
CA PHE A 130 2.08 23.84 2.33
C PHE A 130 2.00 23.94 3.87
N GLU A 131 1.73 22.82 4.57
CA GLU A 131 1.76 22.74 6.03
C GLU A 131 3.18 22.96 6.60
N GLU A 132 4.22 22.56 5.86
CA GLU A 132 5.62 22.87 6.17
C GLU A 132 6.03 24.33 5.86
N GLY A 133 5.14 25.11 5.23
CA GLY A 133 5.33 26.55 4.99
C GLY A 133 5.96 26.90 3.63
N TYR A 134 6.06 25.96 2.69
CA TYR A 134 6.51 26.27 1.33
C TYR A 134 5.48 27.12 0.59
N LYS A 135 5.95 28.16 -0.11
CA LYS A 135 5.09 29.12 -0.84
C LYS A 135 4.84 28.76 -2.30
N LYS A 136 5.70 27.91 -2.85
CA LYS A 136 5.63 27.38 -4.22
C LYS A 136 5.96 25.91 -4.14
N VAL A 137 5.03 25.07 -4.57
CA VAL A 137 5.19 23.62 -4.59
C VAL A 137 5.01 23.17 -6.03
N ILE A 138 5.90 22.29 -6.50
CA ILE A 138 5.85 21.73 -7.85
C ILE A 138 6.00 20.22 -7.71
N ILE A 139 5.05 19.48 -8.28
CA ILE A 139 5.13 18.04 -8.48
C ILE A 139 5.45 17.79 -9.95
N ILE A 140 6.37 16.87 -10.20
CA ILE A 140 6.83 16.50 -11.53
C ILE A 140 6.92 14.98 -11.65
N GLY A 141 6.49 14.43 -12.78
CA GLY A 141 6.68 13.02 -13.09
C GLY A 141 8.16 12.73 -13.28
N SER A 142 8.73 11.81 -12.51
CA SER A 142 10.16 11.46 -12.62
C SER A 142 10.47 10.56 -13.82
N ASP A 143 9.46 9.91 -14.40
CA ASP A 143 9.62 8.83 -15.39
C ASP A 143 9.52 9.32 -16.84
N ASN A 144 10.03 10.53 -17.13
CA ASN A 144 10.08 11.06 -18.47
C ASN A 144 11.50 11.56 -18.80
N LEU A 145 12.12 10.94 -19.80
CA LEU A 145 13.48 11.24 -20.25
C LEU A 145 13.61 12.66 -20.83
N ASP A 146 12.51 13.28 -21.23
CA ASP A 146 12.49 14.61 -21.85
C ASP A 146 12.37 15.75 -20.81
N ILE A 147 12.24 15.43 -19.52
CA ILE A 147 12.15 16.42 -18.46
C ILE A 147 13.54 16.78 -17.94
N ASP A 148 13.81 18.08 -17.87
CA ASP A 148 15.05 18.63 -17.33
C ASP A 148 14.80 19.80 -16.35
N ALA A 149 15.88 20.34 -15.77
CA ALA A 149 15.82 21.44 -14.81
C ALA A 149 15.21 22.75 -15.37
N SER A 150 15.21 22.94 -16.69
CA SER A 150 14.63 24.15 -17.30
C SER A 150 13.12 24.20 -17.11
N HIS A 151 12.44 23.05 -17.21
CA HIS A 151 11.01 22.91 -16.98
C HIS A 151 10.60 23.35 -15.56
N ILE A 152 11.39 22.96 -14.55
CA ILE A 152 11.15 23.36 -13.16
C ILE A 152 11.36 24.87 -12.99
N LEU A 153 12.41 25.42 -13.61
CA LEU A 153 12.71 26.85 -13.52
C LEU A 153 11.64 27.71 -14.20
N GLU A 154 11.15 27.27 -15.36
CA GLU A 154 10.05 27.92 -16.08
C GLU A 154 8.77 27.88 -15.27
N ALA A 155 8.41 26.71 -14.72
CA ALA A 155 7.24 26.58 -13.86
C ALA A 155 7.34 27.48 -12.61
N SER A 156 8.49 27.51 -11.95
CA SER A 156 8.71 28.38 -10.78
C SER A 156 8.55 29.86 -11.11
N LYS A 157 9.06 30.33 -12.25
CA LYS A 157 8.86 31.71 -12.73
C LYS A 157 7.40 31.98 -13.08
N ALA A 158 6.71 31.03 -13.71
CA ALA A 158 5.29 31.17 -14.03
C ALA A 158 4.44 31.29 -12.76
N LEU A 159 4.82 30.60 -11.67
CA LEU A 159 4.20 30.73 -10.34
C LEU A 159 4.47 32.07 -9.65
N ASP A 160 5.34 32.95 -10.16
CA ASP A 160 5.43 34.34 -9.64
C ASP A 160 4.19 35.17 -9.98
N ARG A 161 3.47 34.78 -11.05
CA ARG A 161 2.37 35.56 -11.61
C ARG A 161 1.04 34.79 -11.64
N ASN A 162 1.09 33.47 -11.48
CA ASN A 162 -0.08 32.59 -11.56
C ASN A 162 -0.20 31.75 -10.29
N ALA A 163 -1.43 31.49 -9.87
CA ALA A 163 -1.69 30.62 -8.73
C ALA A 163 -1.36 29.14 -9.04
N PHE A 164 -1.52 28.74 -10.30
CA PHE A 164 -1.40 27.37 -10.79
C PHE A 164 -0.60 27.33 -12.10
N VAL A 165 0.18 26.27 -12.29
CA VAL A 165 0.95 26.01 -13.52
C VAL A 165 0.83 24.52 -13.87
N LEU A 166 0.60 24.22 -15.15
CA LEU A 166 0.58 22.87 -15.69
C LEU A 166 1.64 22.73 -16.78
N GLY A 167 2.39 21.63 -16.76
CA GLY A 167 3.24 21.18 -17.86
C GLY A 167 2.52 20.09 -18.64
N PRO A 168 1.94 20.36 -19.82
CA PRO A 168 1.18 19.39 -20.59
C PRO A 168 2.09 18.31 -21.19
N ALA A 169 1.64 17.05 -21.15
CA ALA A 169 2.30 15.92 -21.80
C ALA A 169 1.72 15.67 -23.20
N ALA A 170 2.49 15.01 -24.06
CA ALA A 170 2.12 14.79 -25.47
C ALA A 170 0.91 13.85 -25.66
N ASP A 171 0.61 13.03 -24.65
CA ASP A 171 -0.50 12.08 -24.61
C ASP A 171 -1.82 12.71 -24.11
N GLY A 172 -1.83 14.02 -23.85
CA GLY A 172 -2.98 14.73 -23.31
C GLY A 172 -3.07 14.73 -21.78
N GLY A 173 -2.11 14.10 -21.10
CA GLY A 173 -1.91 14.25 -19.66
C GLY A 173 -1.09 15.50 -19.33
N TYR A 174 -0.49 15.51 -18.14
CA TYR A 174 0.46 16.53 -17.72
C TYR A 174 1.62 15.88 -16.99
N TYR A 175 2.83 16.39 -17.21
CA TYR A 175 4.05 15.91 -16.56
C TYR A 175 4.42 16.75 -15.33
N LEU A 176 3.84 17.95 -15.20
CA LEU A 176 4.13 18.89 -14.11
C LEU A 176 2.85 19.57 -13.64
N LEU A 177 2.70 19.70 -12.33
CA LEU A 177 1.68 20.51 -11.68
C LEU A 177 2.35 21.37 -10.61
N GLY A 178 2.11 22.68 -10.63
CA GLY A 178 2.66 23.64 -9.68
C GLY A 178 1.56 24.51 -9.07
N MET A 179 1.70 24.84 -7.79
CA MET A 179 0.74 25.64 -7.03
C MET A 179 1.41 26.63 -6.09
N THR A 180 0.79 27.78 -5.87
CA THR A 180 1.12 28.72 -4.77
C THR A 180 0.04 28.80 -3.69
N ILE A 181 -1.15 28.29 -3.99
CA ILE A 181 -2.30 28.17 -3.09
C ILE A 181 -2.81 26.75 -3.21
N PHE A 182 -3.02 26.08 -2.08
CA PHE A 182 -3.55 24.72 -2.07
C PHE A 182 -5.03 24.71 -2.48
N GLU A 183 -5.36 24.01 -3.55
CA GLU A 183 -6.73 23.83 -4.05
C GLU A 183 -7.03 22.32 -4.18
N PRO A 184 -7.69 21.72 -3.16
CA PRO A 184 -7.93 20.28 -3.13
C PRO A 184 -8.88 19.79 -4.22
N SER A 185 -9.81 20.63 -4.70
CA SER A 185 -10.79 20.25 -5.73
C SER A 185 -10.14 19.88 -7.06
N LEU A 186 -8.90 20.28 -7.30
CA LEU A 186 -8.13 19.88 -8.50
C LEU A 186 -7.75 18.39 -8.51
N PHE A 187 -7.95 17.66 -7.43
CA PHE A 187 -7.66 16.22 -7.35
C PHE A 187 -8.93 15.37 -7.34
N GLU A 188 -10.09 16.00 -7.20
CA GLU A 188 -11.42 15.38 -7.21
C GLU A 188 -11.91 15.24 -8.67
N ASP A 189 -12.63 14.15 -8.99
CA ASP A 189 -13.28 13.91 -10.30
C ASP A 189 -12.39 13.72 -11.56
N MET A 190 -11.08 13.51 -11.41
CA MET A 190 -10.22 13.09 -12.53
C MET A 190 -10.02 11.56 -12.57
N ALA A 191 -10.06 10.98 -13.77
CA ALA A 191 -9.66 9.60 -14.03
C ALA A 191 -8.13 9.48 -13.94
N TRP A 192 -7.62 9.40 -12.72
CA TRP A 192 -6.21 9.24 -12.44
C TRP A 192 -5.72 7.87 -12.92
N GLY A 193 -4.56 7.84 -13.60
CA GLY A 193 -3.85 6.58 -13.84
C GLY A 193 -3.62 5.83 -12.52
N THR A 194 -3.65 4.50 -12.61
CA THR A 194 -3.38 3.63 -11.44
C THR A 194 -1.90 3.63 -11.10
#